data_AF-A0A101HH38-F1
#
_entry.id   AF-A0A101HH38-F1
#
_cell.length_a   1.000
_cell.length_b   1.000
_cell.length_c   1.000
_cell.angle_alpha   90.00
_cell.angle_beta   90.00
_cell.angle_gamma   90.00
#
_symmetry.space_group_name_H-M   'P 1'
#
loop_
_entity.id
_entity.type
_entity.pdbx_description
1 polymer ?
#
loop_
_entity_poly.entity_id
_entity_poly.type
_entity_poly.pdbx_seq_one_letter_code
_entity_poly.pdbx_strand_id
1 'polypeptide(L)'
;MPKVRYNKRNQSRINSKERNWINRILDSGIGQIVLLIISALMILSVYRSVKQMSQKISLLRQAEQEVRELRIENLELSLRIENAGSIESLEKEARDRLNYGKENEIVFVIDDDLIEVGKEKVQAILYPEEDVAEVNVLEEWVDFIVRGY
;
A
#
# COMPACT_ATOMS: atom_id res chain seq x y z
N MET A 1 64.58 -38.86 -17.74
CA MET A 1 63.29 -38.15 -17.72
C MET A 1 62.52 -38.47 -19.00
N PRO A 2 61.34 -39.10 -18.94
CA PRO A 2 60.56 -39.38 -20.14
C PRO A 2 59.73 -38.14 -20.53
N LYS A 3 59.86 -37.70 -21.79
CA LYS A 3 59.01 -36.63 -22.36
C LYS A 3 57.69 -37.23 -22.82
N VAL A 4 56.61 -36.90 -22.11
CA VAL A 4 55.25 -37.25 -22.51
C VAL A 4 54.80 -36.29 -23.62
N ARG A 5 54.57 -36.83 -24.83
CA ARG A 5 54.03 -36.07 -25.97
C ARG A 5 52.51 -36.07 -25.89
N TYR A 6 51.92 -34.93 -25.56
CA TYR A 6 50.48 -34.74 -25.66
C TYR A 6 50.05 -34.68 -27.12
N ASN A 7 49.21 -35.64 -27.53
CA ASN A 7 48.58 -35.65 -28.84
C ASN A 7 47.29 -34.80 -28.78
N LYS A 8 47.33 -33.56 -29.29
CA LYS A 8 46.13 -32.76 -29.55
C LYS A 8 45.41 -33.32 -30.78
N ARG A 9 44.65 -34.40 -30.61
CA ARG A 9 43.70 -34.88 -31.63
C ARG A 9 42.42 -34.05 -31.58
N ASN A 10 42.27 -33.21 -32.60
CA ASN A 10 41.01 -32.74 -33.22
C ASN A 10 39.73 -32.84 -32.36
N GLN A 11 39.40 -31.75 -31.69
CA GLN A 11 38.10 -31.53 -31.05
C GLN A 11 37.16 -30.61 -31.88
N SER A 12 37.48 -30.33 -33.14
CA SER A 12 36.81 -29.29 -33.93
C SER A 12 35.80 -29.78 -34.99
N ARG A 13 35.40 -31.05 -34.99
CA ARG A 13 34.52 -31.61 -36.04
C ARG A 13 33.07 -31.91 -35.65
N ILE A 14 32.68 -31.73 -34.39
CA ILE A 14 31.32 -32.11 -33.93
C ILE A 14 30.31 -30.95 -34.07
N ASN A 15 30.75 -29.68 -34.03
CA ASN A 15 29.85 -28.52 -33.99
C ASN A 15 29.48 -27.88 -35.34
N SER A 16 30.01 -28.36 -36.47
CA SER A 16 29.72 -27.73 -37.78
C SER A 16 28.41 -28.23 -38.40
N LYS A 17 28.02 -29.48 -38.15
CA LYS A 17 26.84 -30.09 -38.78
C LYS A 17 25.53 -29.58 -38.16
N GLU A 18 25.50 -29.35 -36.85
CA GLU A 18 24.34 -28.77 -36.14
C GLU A 18 24.12 -27.30 -36.50
N ARG A 19 25.16 -26.47 -36.53
CA ARG A 19 25.05 -25.06 -36.95
C ARG A 19 24.51 -24.93 -38.37
N ASN A 20 24.92 -25.83 -39.27
CA ASN A 20 24.46 -25.84 -40.65
C ASN A 20 23.00 -26.28 -40.84
N TRP A 21 22.44 -27.03 -39.90
CA TRP A 21 20.99 -27.28 -39.85
C TRP A 21 20.29 -26.02 -39.40
N ILE A 22 20.73 -25.42 -38.29
CA ILE A 22 20.02 -24.29 -37.65
C ILE A 22 19.95 -23.11 -38.62
N ASN A 23 21.07 -22.80 -39.27
CA ASN A 23 21.13 -21.75 -40.29
C ASN A 23 20.19 -22.04 -41.47
N ARG A 24 20.05 -23.31 -41.90
CA ARG A 24 19.09 -23.68 -42.96
C ARG A 24 17.63 -23.47 -42.56
N ILE A 25 17.29 -23.67 -41.29
CA ILE A 25 15.93 -23.42 -40.80
C ILE A 25 15.69 -21.91 -40.67
N LEU A 26 16.67 -21.17 -40.16
CA LEU A 26 16.60 -19.71 -40.01
C LEU A 26 16.58 -18.94 -41.34
N ASP A 27 17.25 -19.46 -42.37
CA ASP A 27 17.27 -18.88 -43.72
C ASP A 27 16.06 -19.30 -44.56
N SER A 28 15.32 -20.34 -44.14
CA SER A 28 14.08 -20.73 -44.81
C SER A 28 12.94 -19.79 -44.41
N GLY A 29 12.22 -19.23 -45.41
CA GLY A 29 11.08 -18.33 -45.14
C GLY A 29 10.00 -18.96 -44.26
N ILE A 30 9.80 -20.29 -44.36
CA ILE A 30 8.87 -21.05 -43.51
C ILE A 30 9.38 -21.13 -42.06
N GLY A 31 10.68 -21.38 -41.86
CA GLY A 31 11.27 -21.45 -40.53
C GLY A 31 11.21 -20.11 -39.80
N GLN A 32 11.41 -18.99 -40.51
CA GLN A 32 11.24 -17.64 -39.94
C GLN A 32 9.80 -17.40 -39.46
N ILE A 33 8.79 -17.81 -40.22
CA ILE A 33 7.38 -17.68 -39.86
C ILE A 33 7.06 -18.52 -38.60
N VAL A 34 7.53 -19.76 -38.56
CA VAL A 34 7.35 -20.64 -37.38
C VAL A 34 8.03 -20.04 -36.15
N LEU A 35 9.23 -19.49 -36.29
CA LEU A 35 9.97 -18.87 -35.20
C LEU A 35 9.27 -17.60 -34.70
N LEU A 36 8.69 -16.79 -35.60
CA LEU A 36 7.84 -15.66 -35.25
C LEU A 36 6.61 -16.09 -34.44
N ILE A 37 5.94 -17.16 -34.85
CA ILE A 37 4.78 -17.70 -34.11
C ILE A 37 5.21 -18.17 -32.72
N ILE A 38 6.32 -18.90 -32.61
CA ILE A 38 6.85 -19.35 -31.32
C ILE A 38 7.21 -18.16 -30.43
N SER A 39 7.87 -17.14 -30.99
CA SER A 39 8.20 -15.91 -30.27
C SER A 39 6.94 -15.20 -29.77
N ALA A 40 5.91 -15.08 -30.60
CA ALA A 40 4.64 -14.46 -30.22
C ALA A 40 3.94 -15.27 -29.11
N LEU A 41 3.94 -16.60 -29.20
CA LEU A 41 3.39 -17.47 -28.15
C LEU A 41 4.15 -17.35 -26.82
N MET A 42 5.47 -17.21 -26.87
CA MET A 42 6.30 -16.99 -25.68
C MET A 42 6.00 -15.64 -25.01
N ILE A 43 5.86 -14.58 -25.80
CA ILE A 43 5.48 -13.26 -25.25
C ILE A 43 4.09 -13.34 -24.61
N LEU A 44 3.15 -14.03 -25.26
CA LEU A 44 1.78 -14.18 -24.78
C LEU A 44 1.70 -15.04 -23.51
N SER A 45 2.55 -16.06 -23.38
CA SER A 45 2.64 -16.89 -22.17
C SER A 45 3.23 -16.12 -20.99
N VAL A 46 4.30 -15.35 -21.21
CA VAL A 46 4.90 -14.48 -20.18
C VAL A 46 3.90 -13.42 -19.73
N TYR A 47 3.20 -12.75 -20.66
CA TYR A 47 2.17 -11.77 -20.31
C TYR A 47 1.05 -12.36 -19.45
N ARG A 48 0.53 -13.55 -19.83
CA ARG A 48 -0.47 -14.27 -19.02
C ARG A 48 0.06 -14.63 -17.63
N SER A 49 1.31 -15.09 -17.55
CA SER A 49 1.97 -15.46 -16.30
C SER A 49 2.11 -14.26 -15.36
N VAL A 50 2.60 -13.12 -15.87
CA VAL A 50 2.74 -11.87 -15.09
C VAL A 50 1.37 -11.39 -14.59
N LYS A 51 0.34 -11.41 -15.44
CA LYS A 51 -1.03 -11.05 -15.06
C LYS A 51 -1.57 -11.93 -13.92
N GLN A 52 -1.38 -13.24 -14.00
CA GLN A 52 -1.80 -14.18 -12.96
C GLN A 52 -0.99 -14.00 -11.66
N MET A 53 0.31 -13.72 -11.76
CA MET A 53 1.17 -13.48 -10.60
C MET A 53 0.74 -12.22 -9.84
N SER A 54 0.41 -11.13 -10.56
CA SER A 54 -0.07 -9.89 -9.95
C SER A 54 -1.34 -10.11 -9.12
N GLN A 55 -2.27 -10.93 -9.60
CA GLN A 55 -3.50 -11.26 -8.86
C GLN A 55 -3.24 -12.09 -7.59
N LYS A 56 -2.26 -13.00 -7.63
CA LYS A 56 -1.87 -13.78 -6.44
C LYS A 56 -1.15 -12.93 -5.40
N ILE A 57 -0.34 -11.97 -5.84
CA ILE A 57 0.34 -11.02 -4.96
C ILE A 57 -0.65 -10.11 -4.24
N SER A 58 -1.69 -9.61 -4.93
CA SER A 58 -2.72 -8.80 -4.27
C SER A 58 -3.49 -9.60 -3.21
N LEU A 59 -3.82 -10.86 -3.48
CA LEU A 59 -4.47 -11.75 -2.51
C LEU A 59 -3.58 -12.00 -1.28
N LEU A 60 -2.29 -12.28 -1.49
CA LEU A 60 -1.35 -12.47 -0.39
C LEU A 60 -1.20 -11.21 0.46
N ARG A 61 -1.09 -10.03 -0.17
CA ARG A 61 -1.00 -8.75 0.55
C ARG A 61 -2.26 -8.46 1.36
N GLN A 62 -3.44 -8.77 0.81
CA GLN A 62 -4.71 -8.61 1.51
C GLN A 62 -4.78 -9.52 2.74
N ALA A 63 -4.45 -10.80 2.59
CA ALA A 63 -4.44 -11.73 3.71
C ALA A 63 -3.43 -11.32 4.81
N GLU A 64 -2.26 -10.81 4.42
CA GLU A 64 -1.27 -10.32 5.37
C GLU A 64 -1.76 -9.07 6.11
N GLN A 65 -2.48 -8.18 5.42
CA GLN A 65 -3.09 -7.00 6.03
C GLN A 65 -4.19 -7.36 7.01
N GLU A 66 -5.09 -8.28 6.63
CA GLU A 66 -6.16 -8.78 7.50
C GLU A 66 -5.60 -9.39 8.79
N VAL A 67 -4.54 -10.21 8.70
CA VAL A 67 -3.90 -10.78 9.89
C VAL A 67 -3.28 -9.70 10.78
N ARG A 68 -2.70 -8.64 10.21
CA ARG A 68 -2.17 -7.52 11.00
C ARG A 68 -3.28 -6.76 11.70
N GLU A 69 -4.37 -6.45 11.00
CA GLU A 69 -5.54 -5.76 11.56
C GLU A 69 -6.14 -6.57 12.72
N LEU A 70 -6.36 -7.88 12.52
CA LEU A 70 -6.86 -8.79 13.56
C LEU A 70 -5.93 -8.85 14.79
N ARG A 71 -4.61 -8.77 14.61
CA ARG A 71 -3.66 -8.73 15.73
C ARG A 71 -3.74 -7.42 16.51
N ILE A 72 -3.89 -6.30 15.82
CA ILE A 72 -4.06 -4.99 16.46
C ILE A 72 -5.38 -4.97 17.24
N GLU A 73 -6.47 -5.43 16.61
CA GLU A 73 -7.78 -5.52 17.25
C GLU A 73 -7.74 -6.44 18.48
N ASN A 74 -7.09 -7.61 18.38
CA ASN A 74 -6.95 -8.52 19.52
C ASN A 74 -6.17 -7.89 20.68
N LEU A 75 -5.10 -7.15 20.38
CA LEU A 75 -4.32 -6.42 21.37
C LEU A 75 -5.17 -5.32 22.03
N GLU A 76 -5.90 -4.54 21.24
CA GLU A 76 -6.80 -3.50 21.74
C GLU A 76 -7.88 -4.08 22.65
N LEU A 77 -8.53 -5.17 22.23
CA LEU A 77 -9.55 -5.84 23.02
C LEU A 77 -8.98 -6.39 24.32
N SER A 78 -7.77 -6.96 24.28
CA SER A 78 -7.08 -7.48 25.46
C SER A 78 -6.76 -6.36 26.46
N LEU A 79 -6.28 -5.21 25.98
CA LEU A 79 -6.04 -4.02 26.82
C LEU A 79 -7.35 -3.46 27.40
N ARG A 80 -8.45 -3.46 26.64
CA ARG A 80 -9.77 -3.05 27.15
C ARG A 80 -10.26 -3.98 28.25
N ILE A 81 -10.10 -5.29 28.08
CA ILE A 81 -10.48 -6.28 29.10
C ILE A 81 -9.63 -6.11 30.37
N GLU A 82 -8.31 -5.94 30.22
CA GLU A 82 -7.41 -5.71 31.34
C GLU A 82 -7.78 -4.45 32.11
N ASN A 83 -8.04 -3.34 31.40
CA ASN A 83 -8.48 -2.09 32.02
C ASN A 83 -9.86 -2.22 32.67
N ALA A 84 -10.83 -2.86 32.01
CA ALA A 84 -12.18 -3.06 32.56
C ALA A 84 -12.17 -3.96 33.81
N GLY A 85 -11.26 -4.93 33.87
CA GLY A 85 -11.07 -5.82 35.02
C GLY A 85 -10.24 -5.19 36.15
N SER A 86 -9.62 -4.03 35.93
CA SER A 86 -8.88 -3.32 36.96
C SER A 86 -9.79 -2.87 38.10
N ILE A 87 -9.26 -2.86 39.33
CA ILE A 87 -9.99 -2.43 40.52
C ILE A 87 -10.49 -0.99 40.37
N GLU A 88 -9.70 -0.13 39.74
CA GLU A 88 -10.03 1.27 39.52
C GLU A 88 -11.21 1.45 38.54
N SER A 89 -11.27 0.67 37.46
CA SER A 89 -12.40 0.69 36.53
C SER A 89 -13.67 0.14 37.18
N LEU A 90 -13.58 -0.94 37.95
CA LEU A 90 -14.71 -1.50 38.69
C LEU A 90 -15.23 -0.53 39.75
N GLU A 91 -14.34 0.17 40.46
CA GLU A 91 -14.71 1.19 41.45
C GLU A 91 -15.37 2.40 40.78
N LYS A 92 -14.83 2.86 39.65
CA LYS A 92 -15.42 3.96 38.86
C LYS A 92 -16.83 3.59 38.39
N GLU A 93 -17.01 2.41 37.80
CA GLU A 93 -18.32 1.98 37.32
C GLU A 93 -19.32 1.73 38.46
N ALA A 94 -18.86 1.20 39.60
CA ALA A 94 -19.69 1.08 40.79
C ALA A 94 -20.10 2.46 41.33
N ARG A 95 -19.18 3.44 41.33
CA ARG A 95 -19.45 4.83 41.73
C ARG A 95 -20.48 5.50 40.84
N ASP A 96 -20.32 5.42 39.53
CA ASP A 96 -21.28 5.97 38.55
C ASP A 96 -22.67 5.36 38.74
N ARG A 97 -22.77 4.04 38.91
CA ARG A 97 -24.06 3.35 39.11
C ARG A 97 -24.75 3.73 40.42
N LEU A 98 -23.98 4.05 41.45
CA LEU A 98 -24.49 4.45 42.74
C LEU A 98 -24.60 5.97 42.91
N ASN A 99 -24.25 6.73 41.86
CA ASN A 99 -24.16 8.19 41.87
C ASN A 99 -23.32 8.74 43.04
N TYR A 100 -22.24 8.04 43.39
CA TYR A 100 -21.31 8.44 44.45
C TYR A 100 -20.05 9.07 43.85
N GLY A 101 -19.84 10.36 44.10
CA GLY A 101 -18.57 11.03 43.84
C GLY A 101 -17.51 10.68 44.90
N LYS A 102 -16.23 10.85 44.56
CA LYS A 102 -15.12 10.71 45.50
C LYS A 102 -15.16 11.85 46.53
N GLU A 103 -14.59 11.65 47.73
CA GLU A 103 -14.39 12.75 48.69
C GLU A 103 -13.61 13.89 48.00
N ASN A 104 -14.19 15.10 48.02
CA ASN A 104 -13.76 16.33 47.32
C ASN A 104 -13.98 16.40 45.79
N GLU A 105 -14.89 15.63 45.20
CA GLU A 105 -15.25 15.77 43.79
C GLU A 105 -16.32 16.87 43.58
N ILE A 106 -16.02 17.87 42.74
CA ILE A 106 -16.94 18.96 42.40
C ILE A 106 -17.76 18.52 41.18
N VAL A 107 -19.02 18.15 41.41
CA VAL A 107 -19.96 17.83 40.33
C VAL A 107 -20.42 19.14 39.69
N PHE A 108 -20.02 19.38 38.44
CA PHE A 108 -20.40 20.58 37.70
C PHE A 108 -21.65 20.26 36.85
N VAL A 109 -22.81 20.75 37.30
CA VAL A 109 -24.05 20.69 36.51
C VAL A 109 -24.08 21.94 35.63
N ILE A 110 -24.01 21.75 34.32
CA ILE A 110 -24.12 22.83 33.34
C ILE A 110 -25.60 22.95 32.97
N ASP A 111 -26.20 24.11 33.23
CA ASP A 111 -27.56 24.41 32.77
C ASP A 111 -27.61 24.43 31.23
N ASP A 112 -28.69 23.91 30.64
CA ASP A 112 -28.83 23.77 29.19
C ASP A 112 -28.64 25.11 28.45
N ASP A 113 -29.04 26.23 29.07
CA ASP A 113 -28.87 27.57 28.53
C ASP A 113 -27.38 27.97 28.38
N LEU A 114 -26.51 27.48 29.28
CA LEU A 114 -25.07 27.75 29.23
C LEU A 114 -24.36 26.94 28.14
N ILE A 115 -24.95 25.81 27.72
CA ILE A 115 -24.42 24.99 26.63
C ILE A 115 -24.56 25.73 25.30
N GLU A 116 -25.68 26.41 25.07
CA GLU A 116 -25.93 27.15 23.83
C GLU A 116 -24.98 28.35 23.70
N VAL A 117 -24.80 29.12 24.79
CA VAL A 117 -23.82 30.21 24.86
C VAL A 117 -22.38 29.71 24.67
N GLY A 118 -22.05 28.54 25.20
CA GLY A 118 -20.75 27.90 25.02
C GLY A 118 -20.48 27.53 23.56
N LYS A 119 -21.47 26.96 22.88
CA LYS A 119 -21.36 26.58 21.45
C LYS A 119 -21.12 27.79 20.56
N GLU A 120 -21.84 28.89 20.79
CA GLU A 120 -21.68 30.13 20.03
C GLU A 120 -20.25 30.70 20.17
N LYS A 121 -19.72 30.77 21.40
CA LYS A 121 -18.35 31.21 21.66
C LYS A 121 -17.30 30.31 21.01
N VAL A 122 -17.50 28.99 21.06
CA VAL A 122 -16.58 28.03 20.43
C VAL A 122 -16.62 28.18 18.90
N GLN A 123 -17.78 28.37 18.30
CA GLN A 123 -17.89 28.59 16.86
C GLN A 123 -17.18 29.88 16.42
N ALA A 124 -17.33 30.98 17.17
CA ALA A 124 -16.64 32.23 16.89
C ALA A 124 -15.11 32.14 16.98
N ILE A 125 -14.57 31.22 17.82
CA ILE A 125 -13.13 30.97 17.93
C ILE A 125 -12.63 30.06 16.80
N LEU A 126 -13.42 29.05 16.43
CA LEU A 126 -13.04 28.07 15.40
C LEU A 126 -13.16 28.61 13.98
N TYR A 127 -14.12 29.50 13.76
CA TYR A 127 -14.39 30.17 12.49
C TYR A 127 -14.47 31.67 12.74
N PRO A 128 -13.34 32.33 13.05
CA PRO A 128 -13.33 33.79 13.01
C PRO A 128 -13.80 34.18 11.61
N GLU A 129 -14.70 35.15 11.50
CA GLU A 129 -15.05 35.76 10.21
C GLU A 129 -13.76 36.37 9.65
N GLU A 130 -13.00 35.57 8.91
CA GLU A 130 -11.92 36.05 8.09
C GLU A 130 -12.59 36.91 7.02
N ASP A 131 -12.26 38.20 7.02
CA ASP A 131 -12.37 39.06 5.84
C ASP A 131 -11.54 38.38 4.73
N VAL A 132 -12.16 37.41 4.05
CA VAL A 132 -11.71 36.90 2.78
C VAL A 132 -11.88 38.06 1.81
N ALA A 133 -10.85 38.91 1.75
CA ALA A 133 -10.63 39.74 0.59
C ALA A 133 -10.79 38.81 -0.62
N GLU A 134 -11.82 39.06 -1.44
CA GLU A 134 -12.07 38.32 -2.68
C GLU A 134 -10.88 38.54 -3.60
N VAL A 135 -9.80 37.80 -3.38
CA VAL A 135 -8.70 37.69 -4.30
C VAL A 135 -9.30 36.91 -5.47
N ASN A 136 -9.57 37.65 -6.54
CA ASN A 136 -10.20 37.12 -7.72
C ASN A 136 -9.19 36.17 -8.39
N VAL A 137 -9.24 34.89 -8.02
CA VAL A 137 -8.27 33.85 -8.41
C VAL A 137 -8.06 33.81 -9.93
N LEU A 138 -9.10 34.18 -10.70
CA LEU A 138 -9.02 34.31 -12.15
C LEU A 138 -8.07 35.42 -12.63
N GLU A 139 -8.00 36.55 -11.93
CA GLU A 139 -7.05 37.62 -12.27
C GLU A 139 -5.60 37.18 -12.06
N GLU A 140 -5.30 36.43 -11.00
CA GLU A 140 -3.96 35.88 -10.77
C GLU A 140 -3.55 34.86 -11.83
N TRP A 141 -4.47 33.98 -12.27
CA TRP A 141 -4.20 33.02 -13.34
C TRP A 141 -3.98 33.69 -14.69
N VAL A 142 -4.75 34.73 -15.01
CA VAL A 142 -4.58 35.50 -16.24
C VAL A 142 -3.26 36.26 -16.21
N ASP A 143 -2.90 36.87 -15.08
CA ASP A 143 -1.61 37.54 -14.91
C ASP A 143 -0.43 36.57 -15.06
N PHE A 144 -0.53 35.37 -14.49
CA PHE A 144 0.49 34.32 -14.62
C PHE A 144 0.71 33.90 -16.09
N ILE A 145 -0.36 33.69 -16.86
CA ILE A 145 -0.25 33.27 -18.27
C ILE A 145 0.25 34.40 -19.16
N VAL A 146 -0.15 35.65 -18.90
CA VAL A 146 0.17 36.79 -19.78
C VAL A 146 1.52 37.41 -19.44
N ARG A 147 1.84 37.58 -18.15
CA ARG A 147 3.05 38.26 -17.71
C ARG A 147 4.23 37.33 -17.44
N GLY A 148 3.99 36.01 -17.36
CA GLY A 148 5.02 34.96 -17.32
C GLY A 148 6.28 35.37 -16.59
N TYR A 149 6.25 35.31 -15.25
CA TYR A 149 7.44 35.58 -14.44
C TYR A 149 8.56 34.58 -14.73
#